data_AF-A0A0L0P1T3-F1
#
_entry.id   AF-A0A0L0P1T3-F1
#
_cell.length_a   1.000
_cell.length_b   1.000
_cell.length_c   1.000
_cell.angle_alpha   90.00
_cell.angle_beta   90.00
_cell.angle_gamma   90.00
#
_symmetry.space_group_name_H-M   'P 1'
#
loop_
_entity.id
_entity.type
_entity.pdbx_description
1 polymer ?
#
loop_
_entity_poly.entity_id
_entity_poly.type
_entity_poly.pdbx_seq_one_letter_code
_entity_poly.pdbx_strand_id
1 'polypeptide(L)' 'MDGLTWGAHQWIPVGFGIKKLQINLVIEDEKVSLDALQAQIEEDEDHVQSTDVAAMQKL' A
#
# COMPACT_ATOMS: atom_id res chain seq x y z
N MET A 1 2.81 7.79 10.15
CA MET A 1 2.24 9.12 9.82
C MET A 1 1.02 9.32 10.69
N ASP A 2 0.74 10.53 11.17
CA ASP A 2 -0.53 10.79 11.87
C ASP A 2 -1.70 10.57 10.90
N GLY A 3 -2.79 9.99 11.39
CA GLY A 3 -3.95 9.63 10.57
C GLY A 3 -3.76 8.42 9.64
N LEU A 4 -2.66 7.65 9.73
CA LEU A 4 -2.46 6.40 8.98
C LEU A 4 -2.48 5.19 9.93
N THR A 5 -3.37 4.23 9.65
CA THR A 5 -3.44 2.95 10.36
C THR A 5 -3.23 1.79 9.39
N TRP A 6 -2.22 0.96 9.64
CA TRP A 6 -1.98 -0.27 8.89
C TRP A 6 -2.90 -1.40 9.38
N GLY A 7 -3.44 -2.17 8.44
CA GLY A 7 -4.31 -3.30 8.70
C GLY A 7 -3.68 -4.65 8.35
N ALA A 8 -4.52 -5.65 8.13
CA ALA A 8 -4.09 -6.97 7.72
C ALA A 8 -3.42 -6.94 6.34
N HIS A 9 -2.47 -7.85 6.13
CA HIS A 9 -1.81 -8.05 4.84
C HIS A 9 -1.74 -9.53 4.46
N GLN A 10 -1.54 -9.80 3.19
CA GLN A 10 -1.32 -11.13 2.64
C GLN A 10 -0.44 -11.09 1.39
N TRP A 11 0.20 -12.21 1.08
CA TRP A 11 0.96 -12.38 -0.16
C TRP A 11 0.08 -13.05 -1.21
N ILE A 12 -0.22 -12.33 -2.29
CA ILE A 12 -1.07 -12.81 -3.38
C ILE A 12 -0.19 -13.28 -4.54
N PRO A 13 -0.29 -14.56 -4.97
CA PRO A 13 0.38 -15.03 -6.18
C PRO A 13 -0.12 -14.30 -7.42
N VAL A 14 0.80 -13.85 -8.29
CA VAL A 14 0.47 -13.19 -9.57
C VAL A 14 0.94 -13.98 -10.79
N GLY A 15 1.66 -15.07 -10.58
CA GLY A 15 2.16 -15.97 -11.63
C GLY A 15 3.68 -16.15 -11.57
N PHE A 16 4.20 -17.19 -12.25
CA PHE A 16 5.64 -17.43 -12.42
C PHE A 16 6.46 -17.44 -11.11
N GLY A 17 5.87 -17.89 -10.00
CA GLY A 17 6.52 -17.91 -8.68
C GLY A 17 6.55 -16.55 -7.96
N ILE A 18 6.05 -15.49 -8.57
CA ILE A 18 6.01 -14.14 -8.01
C ILE A 18 4.76 -13.96 -7.15
N LYS A 19 4.93 -13.28 -6.02
CA LYS A 19 3.84 -12.84 -5.14
C LYS A 19 3.92 -11.33 -4.95
N LYS A 20 2.77 -10.67 -4.92
CA LYS A 20 2.66 -9.26 -4.51
C LYS A 20 2.19 -9.17 -3.06
N LEU A 21 2.63 -8.14 -2.36
CA LEU A 21 2.06 -7.77 -1.07
C LEU A 21 0.72 -7.08 -1.32
N GLN A 22 -0.33 -7.54 -0.65
CA GLN A 22 -1.60 -6.85 -0.56
C GLN A 22 -1.85 -6.50 0.90
N ILE A 23 -1.96 -5.20 1.20
CA ILE A 23 -2.10 -4.68 2.56
C ILE A 23 -3.28 -3.73 2.65
N ASN A 24 -4.05 -3.83 3.73
CA ASN A 24 -5.10 -2.88 4.05
C ASN A 24 -4.53 -1.72 4.85
N LEU A 25 -5.08 -0.53 4.63
CA LEU A 25 -4.78 0.66 5.41
C LEU A 25 -6.04 1.51 5.56
N VAL A 26 -6.10 2.27 6.65
CA VAL A 26 -7.13 3.27 6.93
C VAL A 26 -6.44 4.62 7.07
N ILE A 27 -6.97 5.62 6.38
CA ILE A 27 -6.43 6.98 6.38
C ILE A 27 -7.46 8.00 6.87
N GLU A 28 -6.97 9.06 7.48
CA GLU A 28 -7.68 10.32 7.64
C GLU A 28 -7.37 11.20 6.41
N ASP A 29 -8.37 11.43 5.55
CA ASP A 29 -8.22 12.11 4.25
C ASP A 29 -7.57 13.51 4.37
N GLU A 30 -7.83 14.24 5.47
CA GLU A 30 -7.28 15.58 5.70
C GLU A 30 -5.80 15.58 6.09
N LYS A 31 -5.23 14.43 6.45
CA LYS A 31 -3.87 14.31 7.01
C LYS A 31 -2.93 13.46 6.17
N VAL A 32 -3.46 12.51 5.40
CA VAL A 32 -2.65 11.54 4.65
C VAL A 32 -2.97 11.63 3.17
N SER A 33 -1.98 12.02 2.38
CA SER A 33 -2.02 11.88 0.92
C SER A 33 -1.57 10.47 0.52
N LEU A 34 -2.41 9.77 -0.25
CA LEU A 34 -2.06 8.45 -0.78
C LEU A 34 -0.93 8.49 -1.79
N ASP A 35 -0.81 9.56 -2.56
CA ASP A 35 0.29 9.70 -3.53
C ASP A 35 1.62 9.86 -2.81
N ALA A 36 1.65 10.66 -1.73
CA ALA A 36 2.84 10.81 -0.90
C ALA A 36 3.21 9.50 -0.18
N LEU A 37 2.22 8.74 0.30
CA LEU A 37 2.44 7.45 0.92
C LEU A 37 3.01 6.41 -0.08
N GLN A 38 2.47 6.38 -1.31
CA GLN A 38 2.97 5.51 -2.37
C GLN A 38 4.43 5.85 -2.72
N ALA A 39 4.75 7.14 -2.90
CA ALA A 39 6.12 7.57 -3.15
C ALA A 39 7.09 7.15 -2.03
N GLN A 40 6.69 7.28 -0.76
CA GLN A 40 7.52 6.82 0.37
C GLN A 40 7.74 5.31 0.39
N ILE A 41 6.76 4.52 -0.06
CA ILE A 41 6.92 3.06 -0.15
C ILE A 41 7.83 2.70 -1.32
N GLU A 42 7.73 3.42 -2.44
CA GLU A 42 8.55 3.22 -3.64
C GLU A 42 10.00 3.69 -3.48
N GLU A 43 10.34 4.43 -2.42
CA GLU A 43 11.74 4.71 -2.05
C GLU A 43 12.55 3.43 -1.73
N ASP A 44 11.89 2.32 -1.38
CA ASP A 44 12.52 1.01 -1.19
C ASP A 44 12.73 0.28 -2.53
N GLU A 45 13.62 0.83 -3.37
CA GLU A 45 13.91 0.34 -4.73
C GLU A 45 14.45 -1.11 -4.77
N ASP A 46 14.97 -1.63 -3.65
CA ASP A 46 15.48 -2.99 -3.54
C ASP A 46 14.36 -4.04 -3.47
N HIS A 47 13.16 -3.67 -2.99
CA HIS A 47 12.06 -4.59 -2.75
C HIS A 47 10.76 -4.22 -3.47
N VAL A 48 10.55 -2.93 -3.75
CA VAL A 48 9.30 -2.39 -4.31
C VAL A 48 9.54 -1.94 -5.75
N GLN A 49 8.89 -2.64 -6.69
CA GLN A 49 8.94 -2.29 -8.11
C GLN A 49 7.89 -1.23 -8.49
N SER A 50 6.74 -1.23 -7.83
CA SER A 50 5.66 -0.25 -7.97
C SER A 50 4.61 -0.46 -6.88
N THR A 51 3.75 0.53 -6.68
CA THR A 51 2.54 0.43 -5.84
C THR A 51 1.27 0.75 -6.64
N ASP A 52 0.16 0.12 -6.27
CA ASP A 52 -1.14 0.30 -6.92
C ASP A 52 -2.29 0.23 -5.90
N VAL A 53 -3.36 0.99 -6.14
CA VAL A 53 -4.61 0.88 -5.37
C VAL A 53 -5.43 -0.30 -5.88
N ALA A 54 -5.43 -1.41 -5.14
CA ALA A 54 -6.21 -2.59 -5.49
C ALA A 54 -7.74 -2.37 -5.32
N ALA A 55 -8.14 -1.68 -4.25
CA ALA A 55 -9.51 -1.28 -3.95
C ALA A 55 -9.51 -0.18 -2.88
N MET A 56 -10.52 0.68 -2.88
CA MET A 56 -10.74 1.72 -1.87
C MET A 56 -12.23 1.83 -1.57
N GLN A 57 -12.58 2.03 -0.30
CA GLN A 57 -13.95 2.28 0.17
C GLN A 57 -13.92 3.37 1.25
N LYS A 58 -14.98 4.18 1.31
CA LYS A 58 -15.17 5.13 2.42
C LYS A 58 -15.60 4.36 3.67
N LEU A 59 -15.07 4.75 4.83
CA LEU A 59 -15.53 4.30 6.14
C LEU A 59 -16.64 5.20 6.70
#